data_AF-F7M6J1-F1
#
_entry.id   AF-F7M6J1-F1
#
_cell.length_a   1.000
_cell.length_b   1.000
_cell.length_c   1.000
_cell.angle_alpha   90.00
_cell.angle_beta   90.00
_cell.angle_gamma   90.00
#
_symmetry.space_group_name_H-M   'P 1'
#
loop_
_entity.id
_entity.type
_entity.pdbx_description
1 polymer ?
#
loop_
_entity_poly.entity_id
_entity_poly.type
_entity_poly.pdbx_seq_one_letter_code
_entity_poly.pdbx_strand_id
1 'polypeptide(L)'
;MIQLKRKEAIRLIKYHHLLHLSNEEKADIISDYNSKIKVYDKSNSLDFKEIQKYSNNKYILDRFSYNDLVTNEYIEEIFFALYNIHIELIDKPVSLLGYCCPCCNYKVYRKMEIFDICPVCMWENTNTGEDQYSAPNRSTLKEYRQAFLNNQKLEPNNLKYIQYELGSI
;
A
#
# COMPACT_ATOMS: atom_id res chain seq x y z
N MET A 1 2.86 -6.34 -28.16
CA MET A 1 2.43 -5.88 -26.82
C MET A 1 2.60 -7.05 -25.87
N ILE A 2 3.31 -6.89 -24.75
CA ILE A 2 3.57 -7.99 -23.81
C ILE A 2 2.38 -8.09 -22.86
N GLN A 3 1.80 -9.28 -22.73
CA GLN A 3 0.69 -9.53 -21.81
C GLN A 3 1.19 -10.23 -20.55
N LEU A 4 0.77 -9.75 -19.39
CA LEU A 4 1.16 -10.31 -18.09
C LEU A 4 -0.06 -10.41 -17.16
N LYS A 5 -0.03 -11.38 -16.25
CA LYS A 5 -0.91 -11.35 -15.08
C LYS A 5 -0.37 -10.33 -14.07
N ARG A 6 -1.25 -9.69 -13.29
CA ARG A 6 -0.89 -8.73 -12.22
C ARG A 6 0.15 -9.30 -11.27
N LYS A 7 -0.03 -10.55 -10.83
CA LYS A 7 0.93 -11.21 -9.93
C LYS A 7 2.32 -11.38 -10.54
N GLU A 8 2.41 -11.53 -11.87
CA GLU A 8 3.67 -11.67 -12.59
C GLU A 8 4.36 -10.31 -12.71
N ALA A 9 3.63 -9.28 -13.11
CA ALA A 9 4.13 -7.91 -13.17
C ALA A 9 4.63 -7.42 -11.79
N ILE A 10 3.82 -7.58 -10.75
CA ILE A 10 4.20 -7.22 -9.37
C ILE A 10 5.45 -7.98 -8.94
N ARG A 11 5.54 -9.28 -9.24
CA ARG A 11 6.73 -10.07 -8.91
C ARG A 11 7.96 -9.51 -9.61
N LEU A 12 7.90 -9.21 -10.90
CA LEU A 12 9.02 -8.63 -11.65
C LEU A 12 9.47 -7.29 -11.06
N ILE A 13 8.52 -6.41 -10.72
CA ILE A 13 8.82 -5.13 -10.08
C ILE A 13 9.51 -5.33 -8.72
N LYS A 14 9.01 -6.25 -7.87
CA LYS A 14 9.67 -6.59 -6.59
C LYS A 14 11.11 -7.07 -6.78
N TYR A 15 11.35 -7.93 -7.77
CA TYR A 15 12.71 -8.41 -8.07
C TYR A 15 13.60 -7.29 -8.62
N HIS A 16 13.06 -6.36 -9.42
CA HIS A 16 13.82 -5.19 -9.83
C HIS A 16 14.27 -4.37 -8.62
N HIS A 17 13.38 -4.07 -7.67
CA HIS A 17 13.78 -3.39 -6.45
C HIS A 17 14.85 -4.17 -5.67
N LEU A 18 14.66 -5.47 -5.45
CA LEU A 18 15.65 -6.33 -4.77
C LEU A 18 17.05 -6.25 -5.41
N LEU A 19 17.11 -6.23 -6.75
CA LEU A 19 18.37 -6.18 -7.50
C LEU A 19 19.06 -4.82 -7.42
N HIS A 20 18.29 -3.73 -7.26
CA HIS A 20 18.80 -2.36 -7.21
C HIS A 20 19.08 -1.85 -5.79
N LEU A 21 18.69 -2.59 -4.75
CA LEU A 21 19.08 -2.28 -3.37
C LEU A 21 20.59 -2.52 -3.16
N SER A 22 21.23 -1.56 -2.52
CA SER A 22 22.59 -1.69 -1.98
C SER A 22 22.65 -2.75 -0.86
N ASN A 23 23.87 -3.19 -0.52
CA ASN A 23 24.05 -4.14 0.58
C ASN A 23 23.67 -3.54 1.94
N GLU A 24 23.84 -2.24 2.12
CA GLU A 24 23.46 -1.51 3.34
C GLU A 24 21.93 -1.48 3.49
N GLU A 25 21.20 -1.08 2.46
CA GLU A 25 19.73 -1.08 2.50
C GLU A 25 19.16 -2.49 2.71
N LYS A 26 19.78 -3.51 2.11
CA LYS A 26 19.41 -4.92 2.36
C LYS A 26 19.62 -5.28 3.83
N ALA A 27 20.76 -4.89 4.41
CA ALA A 27 21.07 -5.16 5.82
C ALA A 27 20.08 -4.47 6.76
N ASP A 28 19.69 -3.23 6.46
CA ASP A 28 18.71 -2.47 7.25
C ASP A 28 17.33 -3.12 7.23
N ILE A 29 16.85 -3.54 6.06
CA ILE A 29 15.57 -4.25 5.92
C ILE A 29 15.58 -5.56 6.72
N ILE A 30 16.68 -6.32 6.65
CA ILE A 30 16.84 -7.57 7.42
C ILE A 30 16.90 -7.27 8.93
N SER A 31 17.58 -6.20 9.33
CA SER A 31 17.67 -5.78 10.74
C SER A 31 16.30 -5.39 11.31
N ASP A 32 15.53 -4.57 10.59
CA ASP A 32 14.15 -4.21 10.97
C ASP A 32 13.28 -5.47 11.14
N TYR A 33 13.36 -6.39 10.18
CA TYR A 33 12.64 -7.66 10.25
C TYR A 33 13.02 -8.50 11.47
N ASN A 34 14.32 -8.66 11.72
CA ASN A 34 14.84 -9.39 12.89
C ASN A 34 14.44 -8.72 14.22
N SER A 35 14.39 -7.38 14.26
CA SER A 35 13.95 -6.65 15.44
C SER A 35 12.49 -6.94 15.77
N LYS A 36 11.62 -7.00 14.75
CA LYS A 36 10.20 -7.35 14.89
C LYS A 36 10.04 -8.79 15.39
N ILE A 37 10.81 -9.75 14.86
CA ILE A 37 10.75 -11.14 15.35
C ILE A 37 11.18 -11.22 16.82
N LYS A 38 12.27 -10.58 17.22
CA LYS A 38 12.75 -10.63 18.63
C LYS A 38 11.72 -10.10 19.63
N VAL A 39 10.81 -9.22 19.20
CA VAL A 39 9.68 -8.76 20.03
C VAL A 39 8.62 -9.86 20.18
N TYR A 40 8.34 -10.60 19.10
CA TYR A 40 7.38 -11.73 19.11
C TYR A 40 7.93 -13.00 19.81
N ASP A 41 9.22 -13.25 19.74
CA ASP A 41 9.87 -14.51 20.20
C ASP A 41 10.15 -14.54 21.71
N LYS A 42 9.93 -13.44 22.45
CA LYS A 42 9.93 -13.49 23.92
C LYS A 42 8.83 -14.40 24.50
N SER A 43 7.86 -14.85 23.69
CA SER A 43 6.77 -15.74 24.11
C SER A 43 6.75 -17.12 23.43
N ASN A 44 7.59 -17.42 22.44
CA ASN A 44 7.58 -18.73 21.77
C ASN A 44 8.90 -19.04 21.06
N SER A 45 9.74 -19.84 21.72
CA SER A 45 11.08 -20.30 21.32
C SER A 45 11.19 -20.80 19.87
N LEU A 46 11.45 -19.92 18.91
CA LEU A 46 11.92 -20.29 17.58
C LEU A 46 13.40 -19.92 17.45
N ASP A 47 14.25 -20.92 17.23
CA ASP A 47 15.70 -20.74 17.17
C ASP A 47 16.08 -19.75 16.05
N PHE A 48 16.72 -18.64 16.42
CA PHE A 48 17.19 -17.57 15.54
C PHE A 48 18.03 -18.09 14.35
N LYS A 49 18.66 -19.27 14.51
CA LYS A 49 19.42 -19.96 13.45
C LYS A 49 18.54 -20.57 12.36
N GLU A 50 17.30 -20.97 12.63
CA GLU A 50 16.37 -21.46 11.59
C GLU A 50 15.85 -20.32 10.71
N ILE A 51 15.71 -19.10 11.24
CA ILE A 51 15.27 -17.92 10.49
C ILE A 51 16.32 -17.50 9.43
N GLN A 52 17.61 -17.58 9.77
CA GLN A 52 18.71 -17.31 8.82
C GLN A 52 18.83 -18.36 7.71
N LYS A 53 18.18 -19.53 7.86
CA LYS A 53 18.15 -20.59 6.84
C LYS A 53 17.24 -20.24 5.65
N TYR A 54 16.27 -19.33 5.85
CA TYR A 54 15.43 -18.82 4.77
C TYR A 54 16.15 -17.70 4.05
N SER A 55 16.17 -17.74 2.71
CA SER A 55 16.84 -16.72 1.88
C SER A 55 16.42 -15.31 2.30
N ASN A 56 17.40 -14.48 2.70
CA ASN A 56 17.23 -13.06 3.04
C ASN A 56 16.37 -12.30 2.00
N ASN A 57 16.44 -12.73 0.74
CA ASN A 57 15.67 -12.15 -0.35
C ASN A 57 14.16 -12.26 -0.16
N LYS A 58 13.65 -13.33 0.46
CA LYS A 58 12.21 -13.47 0.71
C LYS A 58 11.69 -12.33 1.60
N TYR A 59 12.39 -12.05 2.70
CA TYR A 59 12.02 -10.98 3.62
C TYR A 59 12.08 -9.59 2.97
N ILE A 60 13.10 -9.38 2.12
CA ILE A 60 13.23 -8.16 1.35
C ILE A 60 12.08 -8.03 0.33
N LEU A 61 11.69 -9.12 -0.36
CA LEU A 61 10.57 -9.11 -1.31
C LEU A 61 9.20 -8.89 -0.62
N ASP A 62 9.05 -9.41 0.60
CA ASP A 62 7.85 -9.22 1.42
C ASP A 62 7.72 -7.78 1.93
N ARG A 63 8.84 -7.06 2.09
CA ARG A 63 8.86 -5.62 2.43
C ARG A 63 8.20 -4.74 1.37
N PHE A 64 8.32 -5.14 0.10
CA PHE A 64 7.66 -4.50 -1.04
C PHE A 64 6.23 -5.01 -1.18
N SER A 65 5.36 -4.66 -0.22
CA SER A 65 3.94 -4.95 -0.32
C SER A 65 3.29 -3.94 -1.28
N TYR A 66 2.79 -4.42 -2.41
CA TYR A 66 1.92 -3.61 -3.26
C TYR A 66 0.51 -3.75 -2.73
N ASN A 67 -0.16 -2.63 -2.47
CA ASN A 67 -1.58 -2.66 -2.16
C ASN A 67 -2.30 -3.27 -3.37
N ASP A 68 -2.90 -4.44 -3.21
CA ASP A 68 -3.54 -5.13 -4.34
C ASP A 68 -4.74 -4.37 -4.94
N LEU A 69 -5.17 -3.30 -4.25
CA LEU A 69 -6.20 -2.36 -4.69
C LEU A 69 -5.67 -1.25 -5.60
N VAL A 70 -4.38 -1.27 -5.96
CA VAL A 70 -3.92 -0.38 -7.04
C VAL A 70 -4.52 -0.81 -8.39
N THR A 71 -4.71 0.13 -9.29
CA THR A 71 -5.28 -0.11 -10.63
C THR A 71 -4.34 -0.95 -11.52
N ASN A 72 -4.78 -1.33 -12.72
CA ASN A 72 -3.88 -1.96 -13.71
C ASN A 72 -2.96 -0.88 -14.30
N GLU A 73 -3.55 0.25 -14.65
CA GLU A 73 -2.93 1.41 -15.27
C GLU A 73 -1.71 1.89 -14.47
N TYR A 74 -1.82 1.93 -13.14
CA TYR A 74 -0.70 2.29 -12.27
C TYR A 74 0.47 1.30 -12.33
N ILE A 75 0.17 0.00 -12.38
CA ILE A 75 1.22 -1.03 -12.47
C ILE A 75 1.88 -0.97 -13.86
N GLU A 76 1.10 -0.72 -14.91
CA GLU A 76 1.58 -0.55 -16.28
C GLU A 76 2.50 0.68 -16.39
N GLU A 77 2.15 1.80 -15.76
CA GLU A 77 2.99 2.99 -15.67
C GLU A 77 4.29 2.76 -14.90
N ILE A 78 4.24 2.03 -13.77
CA ILE A 78 5.47 1.62 -13.07
C ILE A 78 6.34 0.79 -14.00
N PHE A 79 5.76 -0.17 -14.72
CA PHE A 79 6.50 -1.03 -15.62
C PHE A 79 7.15 -0.24 -16.75
N PHE A 80 6.41 0.72 -17.32
CA PHE A 80 6.93 1.64 -18.32
C PHE A 80 8.08 2.50 -17.76
N ALA A 81 7.93 3.05 -16.56
CA ALA A 81 8.97 3.86 -15.92
C ALA A 81 10.25 3.07 -15.61
N LEU A 82 10.13 1.80 -15.20
CA LEU A 82 11.28 0.97 -14.84
C LEU A 82 12.00 0.37 -16.04
N TYR A 83 11.26 -0.05 -17.06
CA TYR A 83 11.80 -0.85 -18.16
C TYR A 83 11.67 -0.20 -19.53
N ASN A 84 10.97 0.93 -19.65
CA ASN A 84 10.60 1.57 -20.91
C ASN A 84 9.84 0.61 -21.85
N ILE A 85 8.97 -0.21 -21.28
CA ILE A 85 8.19 -1.24 -21.98
C ILE A 85 6.70 -1.06 -21.66
N HIS A 86 5.87 -1.00 -22.71
CA HIS A 86 4.43 -1.10 -22.57
C HIS A 86 4.00 -2.55 -22.40
N ILE A 87 3.24 -2.81 -21.34
CA ILE A 87 2.61 -4.10 -21.06
C ILE A 87 1.09 -3.93 -20.99
N GLU A 88 0.36 -5.04 -21.07
CA GLU A 88 -1.08 -5.11 -20.83
C GLU A 88 -1.35 -6.13 -19.71
N LEU A 89 -2.09 -5.72 -18.68
CA LEU A 89 -2.51 -6.60 -17.59
C LEU A 89 -3.86 -7.25 -17.88
N ILE A 90 -3.87 -8.57 -18.03
CA ILE A 90 -5.04 -9.32 -18.53
C ILE A 90 -6.07 -9.72 -17.46
N ASP A 91 -5.72 -9.61 -16.17
CA ASP A 91 -6.59 -9.92 -15.04
C ASP A 91 -7.15 -8.67 -14.36
N LYS A 92 -8.39 -8.78 -13.88
CA LYS A 92 -9.11 -7.67 -13.24
C LYS A 92 -8.47 -7.28 -11.91
N PRO A 93 -8.38 -5.97 -11.60
CA PRO A 93 -7.80 -5.52 -10.34
C PRO A 93 -8.73 -5.80 -9.15
N VAL A 94 -8.14 -6.14 -8.00
CA VAL A 94 -8.88 -6.36 -6.73
C VAL A 94 -9.48 -5.05 -6.21
N SER A 95 -9.00 -3.91 -6.69
CA SER A 95 -9.49 -2.57 -6.39
C SER A 95 -11.01 -2.44 -6.48
N LEU A 96 -11.67 -3.20 -7.37
CA LEU A 96 -13.13 -3.23 -7.51
C LEU A 96 -13.85 -3.70 -6.25
N LEU A 97 -13.21 -4.53 -5.41
CA LEU A 97 -13.75 -5.13 -4.19
C LEU A 97 -13.36 -4.37 -2.90
N GLY A 98 -12.59 -3.29 -3.00
CA GLY A 98 -12.13 -2.52 -1.84
C GLY A 98 -13.22 -1.65 -1.20
N TYR A 99 -13.02 -1.33 0.08
CA TYR A 99 -13.80 -0.34 0.82
C TYR A 99 -13.23 1.06 0.62
N CYS A 100 -14.14 2.04 0.52
CA CYS A 100 -13.79 3.43 0.36
C CYS A 100 -13.31 4.05 1.68
N CYS A 101 -12.33 4.94 1.59
CA CYS A 101 -12.05 5.86 2.69
C CYS A 101 -13.22 6.81 2.91
N PRO A 102 -13.73 6.96 4.15
CA PRO A 102 -14.85 7.86 4.42
C PRO A 102 -14.50 9.32 4.13
N CYS A 103 -13.21 9.70 4.17
CA CYS A 103 -12.77 11.07 3.88
C CYS A 103 -12.69 11.32 2.36
N CYS A 104 -11.83 10.62 1.64
CA CYS A 104 -11.52 10.92 0.22
C CYS A 104 -12.24 10.06 -0.81
N ASN A 105 -12.99 9.04 -0.38
CA ASN A 105 -13.76 8.12 -1.23
C ASN A 105 -12.95 7.24 -2.20
N TYR A 106 -11.64 7.11 -1.98
CA TYR A 106 -10.81 6.14 -2.70
C TYR A 106 -10.93 4.75 -2.10
N LYS A 107 -10.96 3.71 -2.94
CA LYS A 107 -10.90 2.30 -2.53
C LYS A 107 -9.49 1.91 -2.15
N VAL A 108 -9.20 1.96 -0.85
CA VAL A 108 -7.85 1.76 -0.30
C VAL A 108 -7.76 0.64 0.73
N TYR A 109 -8.90 0.09 1.18
CA TYR A 109 -8.95 -0.95 2.21
C TYR A 109 -9.53 -2.27 1.68
N ARG A 110 -8.86 -3.40 1.94
CA ARG A 110 -9.45 -4.74 1.69
C ARG A 110 -10.54 -5.06 2.70
N LYS A 111 -10.34 -4.56 3.91
CA LYS A 111 -11.27 -4.52 5.05
C LYS A 111 -10.91 -3.22 5.78
N MET A 112 -11.90 -2.44 6.19
CA MET A 112 -11.67 -1.20 6.92
C MET A 112 -11.71 -1.49 8.42
N GLU A 113 -10.58 -1.30 9.11
CA GLU A 113 -10.43 -1.52 10.54
C GLU A 113 -10.14 -0.19 11.27
N ILE A 114 -10.34 -0.18 12.58
CA ILE A 114 -9.99 0.98 13.41
C ILE A 114 -8.46 1.13 13.38
N PHE A 115 -7.97 2.37 13.37
CA PHE A 115 -6.56 2.77 13.23
C PHE A 115 -5.97 2.62 11.83
N ASP A 116 -6.74 2.16 10.83
CA ASP A 116 -6.28 2.16 9.44
C ASP A 116 -6.09 3.60 8.93
N ILE A 117 -4.91 3.89 8.39
CA ILE A 117 -4.60 5.20 7.82
C ILE A 117 -4.78 5.16 6.30
N CYS A 118 -5.58 6.08 5.76
CA CYS A 118 -5.77 6.20 4.32
C CYS A 118 -4.46 6.64 3.63
N PRO A 119 -3.93 5.88 2.65
CA PRO A 119 -2.71 6.26 1.94
C PRO A 119 -2.88 7.42 0.96
N VAL A 120 -4.11 7.89 0.74
CA VAL A 120 -4.42 9.02 -0.17
C VAL A 120 -4.57 10.32 0.61
N CYS A 121 -5.40 10.32 1.66
CA CYS A 121 -5.72 11.54 2.40
C CYS A 121 -5.21 11.55 3.84
N MET A 122 -4.50 10.50 4.28
CA MET A 122 -3.92 10.39 5.63
C MET A 122 -4.94 10.40 6.79
N TRP A 123 -6.23 10.25 6.50
CA TRP A 123 -7.25 10.06 7.53
C TRP A 123 -7.07 8.71 8.23
N GLU A 124 -6.91 8.73 9.55
CA GLU A 124 -6.93 7.54 10.41
C GLU A 124 -8.39 7.17 10.72
N ASN A 125 -8.77 5.93 10.48
CA ASN A 125 -10.11 5.45 10.73
C ASN A 125 -10.36 5.28 12.23
N THR A 126 -11.15 6.18 12.80
CA THR A 126 -11.57 6.14 14.20
C THR A 126 -12.98 5.60 14.41
N ASN A 127 -13.68 5.24 13.32
CA ASN A 127 -15.11 4.87 13.34
C ASN A 127 -16.01 5.94 14.00
N THR A 128 -15.60 7.21 13.92
CA THR A 128 -16.36 8.37 14.41
C THR A 128 -17.30 8.89 13.32
N GLY A 129 -18.44 9.45 13.73
CA GLY A 129 -19.39 10.10 12.80
C GLY A 129 -18.85 11.42 12.20
N GLU A 130 -19.57 11.98 11.23
CA GLU A 130 -19.18 13.19 10.46
C GLU A 130 -18.74 14.37 11.32
N ASP A 131 -19.58 14.75 12.29
CA ASP A 131 -19.35 15.91 13.17
C ASP A 131 -18.67 15.53 14.50
N GLN A 132 -18.29 14.25 14.68
CA GLN A 132 -17.59 13.81 15.89
C GLN A 132 -16.10 14.08 15.75
N TYR A 133 -15.51 14.66 16.80
CA TYR A 133 -14.08 14.96 16.82
C TYR A 133 -13.25 13.67 16.87
N SER A 134 -12.37 13.49 15.89
CA SER A 134 -11.35 12.45 15.90
C SER A 134 -10.06 13.01 16.51
N ALA A 135 -9.67 12.48 17.67
CA ALA A 135 -8.43 12.89 18.33
C ALA A 135 -7.16 12.60 17.50
N PRO A 136 -7.00 11.41 16.87
CA PRO A 136 -5.88 11.14 15.96
C PRO A 136 -5.81 12.10 14.77
N ASN A 137 -6.95 12.44 14.17
CA ASN A 137 -7.00 13.34 13.00
C ASN A 137 -7.01 14.83 13.38
N ARG A 138 -7.17 15.15 14.66
CA ARG A 138 -7.28 16.51 15.22
C ARG A 138 -8.35 17.37 14.54
N SER A 139 -9.42 16.72 14.08
CA SER A 139 -10.49 17.34 13.31
C SER A 139 -11.70 16.41 13.27
N THR A 140 -12.86 16.95 12.89
CA THR A 140 -14.01 16.12 12.47
C THR A 140 -13.77 15.56 11.06
N LEU A 141 -14.51 14.51 10.69
CA LEU A 141 -14.41 13.94 9.34
C LEU A 141 -14.81 14.97 8.28
N LYS A 142 -15.85 15.76 8.57
CA LYS A 142 -16.36 16.82 7.71
C LYS A 142 -15.32 17.91 7.43
N GLU A 143 -14.71 18.45 8.47
CA GLU A 143 -13.68 19.49 8.36
C GLU A 143 -12.44 18.97 7.63
N TYR A 144 -11.98 17.76 7.97
CA TYR A 144 -10.81 17.16 7.33
C TYR A 144 -11.06 16.91 5.85
N ARG A 145 -12.23 16.39 5.48
CA ARG A 145 -12.63 16.21 4.08
C ARG A 145 -12.61 17.54 3.35
N GLN A 146 -13.18 18.60 3.92
CA GLN A 146 -13.18 19.92 3.30
C GLN A 146 -11.76 20.47 3.12
N ALA A 147 -10.90 20.31 4.12
CA ALA A 147 -9.49 20.70 4.02
C ALA A 147 -8.75 19.91 2.94
N PHE A 148 -8.99 18.59 2.84
CA PHE A 148 -8.43 17.75 1.78
C PHE A 148 -8.88 18.22 0.40
N LEU A 149 -10.18 18.46 0.21
CA LEU A 149 -10.75 18.95 -1.06
C LEU A 149 -10.21 20.34 -1.44
N ASN A 150 -10.09 21.26 -0.48
CA ASN A 150 -9.57 22.61 -0.71
C ASN A 150 -8.08 22.62 -1.03
N ASN A 151 -7.31 21.69 -0.46
CA ASN A 151 -5.88 21.56 -0.66
C ASN A 151 -5.51 20.63 -1.83
N GLN A 152 -6.48 20.23 -2.67
CA GLN A 152 -6.20 19.44 -3.87
C GLN A 152 -5.38 20.25 -4.90
N LYS A 153 -4.08 20.35 -4.66
CA LYS A 153 -3.07 20.16 -5.70
C LYS A 153 -2.86 18.64 -5.80
N LEU A 154 -3.84 17.90 -6.33
CA LEU A 154 -3.66 16.47 -6.49
C LEU A 154 -2.61 16.23 -7.57
N GLU A 155 -1.40 15.84 -7.17
CA GLU A 155 -0.67 14.84 -7.96
C GLU A 155 -1.64 13.66 -8.19
N PRO A 156 -1.79 13.16 -9.43
CA PRO A 156 -2.92 12.30 -9.80
C PRO A 156 -2.83 10.91 -9.13
N ASN A 157 -3.27 10.82 -7.87
CA ASN A 157 -3.57 9.55 -7.20
C ASN A 157 -4.69 8.78 -7.89
N ASN A 158 -5.43 9.43 -8.80
CA ASN A 158 -6.45 8.84 -9.68
C ASN A 158 -5.92 7.65 -10.49
N LEU A 159 -4.63 7.68 -10.85
CA LEU A 159 -3.99 6.55 -11.53
C LEU A 159 -3.79 5.40 -10.55
N LYS A 160 -3.35 5.67 -9.32
CA LYS A 160 -2.99 4.64 -8.34
C LYS A 160 -4.19 3.92 -7.73
N TYR A 161 -5.26 4.62 -7.37
CA TYR A 161 -6.42 4.06 -6.68
C TYR A 161 -7.73 4.50 -7.34
N ILE A 162 -8.76 3.65 -7.28
CA ILE A 162 -10.09 3.98 -7.81
C ILE A 162 -10.80 4.93 -6.83
N GLN A 163 -11.15 6.13 -7.28
CA GLN A 163 -12.03 7.05 -6.57
C GLN A 163 -13.48 6.87 -7.02
N TYR A 164 -14.43 6.86 -6.08
CA TYR A 164 -15.83 7.05 -6.42
C TYR A 164 -16.19 8.53 -6.32
N GLU A 165 -17.04 9.02 -7.23
CA GLU A 165 -17.67 10.32 -7.06
C GLU A 165 -18.42 10.32 -5.71
N LEU A 166 -18.12 11.31 -4.87
CA LEU A 166 -18.96 11.61 -3.72
C LEU A 166 -20.29 12.04 -4.32
N GLY A 167 -21.25 11.11 -4.43
CA GLY A 167 -22.60 11.44 -4.86
C GLY A 167 -23.09 12.60 -4.01
N SER A 168 -23.63 13.62 -4.66
CA SER A 168 -24.15 14.82 -4.02
C SER A 168 -25.15 14.42 -2.94
N ILE A 169 -24.72 14.42 -1.68
CA ILE A 169 -25.59 14.33 -0.51
C ILE A 169 -26.21 15.72 -0.30
#